data_AF-A0A100JJF5-F1
#
_entry.id   AF-A0A100JJF5-F1
#
_cell.length_a   1.000
_cell.length_b   1.000
_cell.length_c   1.000
_cell.angle_alpha   90.00
_cell.angle_beta   90.00
_cell.angle_gamma   90.00
#
_symmetry.space_group_name_H-M   'P 1'
#
loop_
_entity.id
_entity.type
_entity.pdbx_description
1 polymer ?
#
loop_
_entity_poly.entity_id
_entity_poly.type
_entity_poly.pdbx_seq_one_letter_code
_entity_poly.pdbx_strand_id
1 'polypeptide(L)'
;MSSWEYQQSPSFADTDAWHRALAEVPGPDRAEAVAESLAGLLDFLTERGLAEQVAYVEVHNEVDNCSLVPRDGVTHYAYLRGPLDRAVKLLRARHPGVTVTYSLGEPWPSEIDDLPEGAQVAHFHFYVYGVLGALYEAVGLGHGTEAAPGTTTWPTPELAAMLRPDAPAFADHQPDELWRLAATGIPRELFYAHDWVDPDRWDLWLYENYAAHRQAMRETLASWVDSVAAFAARRGIPAVLGEGVVGYTPLLTRFEEDAVGKDIAEFVVDRCLAAGFQGVVLTSNAAPHHPMWHTDRDWMRRVNARVTTP
;
A
#
# COMPACT_ATOMS: atom_id res chain seq x y z
N MET A 1 -2.70 7.87 -12.15
CA MET A 1 -1.24 7.75 -12.32
C MET A 1 -0.58 7.98 -10.98
N SER A 2 0.46 7.21 -10.66
CA SER A 2 1.11 7.21 -9.35
C SER A 2 2.62 7.22 -9.47
N SER A 3 3.29 7.80 -8.47
CA SER A 3 4.74 7.70 -8.27
C SER A 3 5.03 6.78 -7.08
N TRP A 4 6.07 5.96 -7.23
CA TRP A 4 6.61 5.06 -6.20
C TRP A 4 8.13 5.27 -6.04
N GLU A 5 8.63 6.46 -6.43
CA GLU A 5 10.06 6.77 -6.48
C GLU A 5 10.73 6.74 -5.10
N TYR A 6 10.05 7.14 -4.03
CA TYR A 6 10.54 7.06 -2.65
C TYR A 6 10.06 5.79 -1.92
N GLN A 7 9.67 4.77 -2.69
CA GLN A 7 9.38 3.40 -2.27
C GLN A 7 10.10 2.40 -3.21
N GLN A 8 9.46 1.33 -3.69
CA GLN A 8 10.16 0.18 -4.30
C GLN A 8 10.67 0.42 -5.72
N SER A 9 10.19 1.44 -6.46
CA SER A 9 10.51 1.60 -7.89
C SER A 9 12.00 1.60 -8.23
N PRO A 10 12.88 2.32 -7.50
CA PRO A 10 14.29 2.36 -7.82
C PRO A 10 14.98 1.00 -7.67
N SER A 11 14.45 0.10 -6.84
CA SER A 11 15.02 -1.24 -6.63
C SER A 11 14.93 -2.15 -7.85
N PHE A 12 14.07 -1.83 -8.83
CA PHE A 12 13.93 -2.57 -10.08
C PHE A 12 14.89 -2.09 -11.19
N ALA A 13 15.65 -1.02 -10.97
CA ALA A 13 16.59 -0.52 -11.95
C ALA A 13 17.77 -1.49 -12.16
N ASP A 14 18.44 -1.37 -13.31
CA ASP A 14 19.66 -2.13 -13.60
C ASP A 14 20.83 -1.71 -12.70
N THR A 15 20.82 -0.46 -12.22
CA THR A 15 21.89 0.12 -11.38
C THR A 15 21.30 1.04 -10.30
N ASP A 16 22.11 1.35 -9.29
CA ASP A 16 21.74 2.22 -8.16
C ASP A 16 21.65 3.73 -8.52
N ALA A 17 21.90 4.11 -9.77
CA ALA A 17 22.01 5.52 -10.18
C ALA A 17 20.73 6.32 -9.91
N TRP A 18 19.56 5.72 -10.17
CA TRP A 18 18.27 6.34 -9.88
C TRP A 18 18.02 6.49 -8.38
N HIS A 19 18.28 5.44 -7.60
CA HIS A 19 18.16 5.48 -6.15
C HIS A 19 19.05 6.58 -5.53
N ARG A 20 20.30 6.69 -5.99
CA ARG A 20 21.22 7.75 -5.54
C ARG A 20 20.74 9.15 -5.94
N ALA A 21 20.26 9.33 -7.17
CA ALA A 21 19.73 10.61 -7.62
C ALA A 21 18.52 11.08 -6.77
N LEU A 22 17.65 10.16 -6.37
CA LEU A 22 16.53 10.46 -5.47
C LEU A 22 17.00 10.80 -4.05
N ALA A 23 17.99 10.07 -3.54
CA ALA A 23 18.57 10.33 -2.23
C ALA A 23 19.26 11.71 -2.14
N GLU A 24 19.79 12.21 -3.26
CA GLU A 24 20.41 13.54 -3.37
C GLU A 24 19.40 14.70 -3.28
N VAL A 25 18.11 14.46 -3.53
CA VAL A 25 17.07 15.48 -3.36
C VAL A 25 16.85 15.75 -1.87
N PRO A 26 17.03 17.00 -1.39
CA PRO A 26 16.81 17.34 0.00
C PRO A 26 15.40 16.99 0.44
N GLY A 27 15.28 16.36 1.61
CA GLY A 27 14.01 15.86 2.16
C GLY A 27 12.81 16.80 2.00
N PRO A 28 12.90 18.08 2.42
CA PRO A 28 11.81 19.04 2.30
C PRO A 28 11.35 19.36 0.87
N ASP A 29 12.17 19.06 -0.15
CA ASP A 29 11.97 19.42 -1.55
C ASP A 29 11.49 18.22 -2.40
N ARG A 30 11.55 17.00 -1.87
CA ARG A 30 11.25 15.75 -2.59
C ARG A 30 9.85 15.71 -3.19
N ALA A 31 8.84 16.11 -2.42
CA ALA A 31 7.46 16.13 -2.89
C ALA A 31 7.25 17.04 -4.12
N GLU A 32 7.90 18.21 -4.13
CA GLU A 32 7.85 19.14 -5.27
C GLU A 32 8.65 18.61 -6.46
N ALA A 33 9.81 18.00 -6.23
CA ALA A 33 10.60 17.38 -7.29
C ALA A 33 9.82 16.26 -8.00
N VAL A 34 9.11 15.40 -7.25
CA VAL A 34 8.23 14.37 -7.82
C VAL A 34 7.06 15.02 -8.56
N ALA A 35 6.45 16.07 -8.01
CA ALA A 35 5.38 16.80 -8.67
C ALA A 35 5.82 17.42 -10.01
N GLU A 36 7.04 17.96 -10.12
CA GLU A 36 7.57 18.46 -11.39
C GLU A 36 7.85 17.34 -12.40
N SER A 37 8.36 16.19 -11.94
CA SER A 37 8.53 15.00 -12.78
C SER A 37 7.18 14.52 -13.35
N LEU A 38 6.17 14.42 -12.48
CA LEU A 38 4.79 14.08 -12.87
C LEU A 38 4.19 15.11 -13.81
N ALA A 39 4.43 16.41 -13.59
CA ALA A 39 3.96 17.46 -14.49
C ALA A 39 4.59 17.32 -15.88
N GLY A 40 5.89 17.00 -15.98
CA GLY A 40 6.56 16.72 -17.25
C GLY A 40 6.01 15.47 -17.96
N LEU A 41 5.64 14.43 -17.20
CA LEU A 41 4.98 13.25 -17.77
C LEU A 41 3.57 13.57 -18.27
N LEU A 42 2.80 14.39 -17.55
CA LEU A 42 1.49 14.87 -18.00
C LEU A 42 1.60 15.76 -19.25
N ASP A 43 2.62 16.62 -19.35
CA ASP A 43 2.95 17.38 -20.55
C ASP A 43 3.18 16.41 -21.73
N PHE A 44 4.05 15.40 -21.53
CA PHE A 44 4.36 14.38 -22.53
C PHE A 44 3.13 13.60 -23.02
N LEU A 45 2.20 13.25 -22.12
CA LEU A 45 0.95 12.56 -22.46
C LEU A 45 -0.01 13.49 -23.21
N THR A 46 -0.11 14.75 -22.79
CA THR A 46 -0.95 15.77 -23.43
C THR A 46 -0.50 16.03 -24.86
N GLU A 47 0.80 16.19 -25.09
CA GLU A 47 1.39 16.35 -26.43
C GLU A 47 1.09 15.18 -27.37
N ARG A 48 0.81 14.00 -26.82
CA ARG A 48 0.46 12.78 -27.56
C ARG A 48 -1.05 12.52 -27.66
N GLY A 49 -1.88 13.44 -27.16
CA GLY A 49 -3.33 13.29 -27.14
C GLY A 49 -3.81 12.20 -26.18
N LEU A 50 -3.05 11.89 -25.14
CA LEU A 50 -3.35 10.84 -24.15
C LEU A 50 -3.83 11.39 -22.81
N ALA A 51 -4.06 12.70 -22.69
CA ALA A 51 -4.51 13.33 -21.44
C ALA A 51 -5.82 12.73 -20.91
N GLU A 52 -6.76 12.38 -21.79
CA GLU A 52 -8.06 11.79 -21.42
C GLU A 52 -7.95 10.37 -20.84
N GLN A 53 -6.79 9.71 -20.95
CA GLN A 53 -6.55 8.40 -20.33
C GLN A 53 -6.18 8.52 -18.84
N VAL A 54 -5.93 9.74 -18.35
CA VAL A 54 -5.55 10.00 -16.96
C VAL A 54 -6.80 10.35 -16.15
N ALA A 55 -7.28 9.41 -15.34
CA ALA A 55 -8.41 9.67 -14.43
C ALA A 55 -8.07 10.71 -13.35
N TYR A 56 -6.89 10.56 -12.73
CA TYR A 56 -6.29 11.53 -11.80
C TYR A 56 -4.80 11.19 -11.62
N VAL A 57 -4.06 12.12 -11.02
CA VAL A 57 -2.65 11.95 -10.65
C VAL A 57 -2.52 12.02 -9.13
N GLU A 58 -1.75 11.11 -8.55
CA GLU A 58 -1.29 11.23 -7.17
C GLU A 58 0.18 11.63 -7.14
N VAL A 59 0.53 12.55 -6.23
CA VAL A 59 1.92 13.01 -6.05
C VAL A 59 2.83 11.82 -5.79
N HIS A 60 2.41 10.91 -4.91
CA HIS A 60 3.14 9.70 -4.59
C HIS A 60 2.21 8.72 -3.88
N ASN A 61 2.57 7.44 -3.97
CA ASN A 61 1.94 6.35 -3.25
C ASN A 61 2.23 6.40 -1.75
N GLU A 62 1.23 6.17 -0.90
CA GLU A 62 1.35 6.05 0.57
C GLU A 62 2.34 7.06 1.18
N VAL A 63 2.05 8.34 1.02
CA VAL A 63 2.95 9.44 1.42
C VAL A 63 3.31 9.43 2.91
N ASP A 64 2.50 8.77 3.73
CA ASP A 64 2.67 8.61 5.17
C ASP A 64 3.48 7.35 5.57
N ASN A 65 3.76 6.48 4.59
CA ASN A 65 4.46 5.20 4.71
C ASN A 65 5.72 5.13 3.82
N CYS A 66 6.38 6.26 3.59
CA CYS A 66 7.59 6.33 2.77
C CYS A 66 8.54 7.46 3.20
N SER A 67 9.64 7.63 2.47
CA SER A 67 10.66 8.65 2.77
C SER A 67 10.49 9.96 1.99
N LEU A 68 9.35 10.13 1.31
CA LEU A 68 9.07 11.32 0.49
C LEU A 68 9.12 12.59 1.33
N VAL A 69 8.40 12.62 2.45
CA VAL A 69 8.43 13.74 3.40
C VAL A 69 9.14 13.30 4.67
N PRO A 70 10.24 13.95 5.08
CA PRO A 70 10.93 13.60 6.32
C PRO A 70 10.01 13.81 7.53
N ARG A 71 9.92 12.81 8.40
CA ARG A 71 9.25 12.96 9.70
C ARG A 71 9.99 13.99 10.56
N ASP A 72 9.24 14.88 11.18
CA ASP A 72 9.74 15.96 12.04
C ASP A 72 9.31 15.81 13.52
N GLY A 73 8.69 14.68 13.86
CA GLY A 73 8.21 14.38 15.22
C GLY A 73 6.81 14.93 15.54
N VAL A 74 6.12 15.52 14.57
CA VAL A 74 4.70 15.87 14.65
C VAL A 74 3.82 14.59 14.54
N THR A 75 2.50 14.72 14.70
CA THR A 75 1.52 13.62 14.54
C THR A 75 1.59 12.98 13.14
N HIS A 76 0.99 11.79 12.99
CA HIS A 76 1.10 10.94 11.80
C HIS A 76 0.77 11.65 10.49
N TYR A 77 -0.22 12.55 10.45
CA TYR A 77 -0.52 13.30 9.21
C TYR A 77 0.01 14.73 9.17
N ALA A 78 0.18 15.39 10.31
CA ALA A 78 0.50 16.81 10.29
C ALA A 78 1.91 17.13 9.76
N TYR A 79 2.88 16.19 9.85
CA TYR A 79 4.22 16.38 9.26
C TYR A 79 4.21 16.46 7.72
N LEU A 80 3.14 15.98 7.08
CA LEU A 80 2.99 16.00 5.62
C LEU A 80 2.62 17.39 5.08
N ARG A 81 2.06 18.25 5.94
CA ARG A 81 1.64 19.62 5.59
C ARG A 81 2.84 20.46 5.21
N GLY A 82 2.67 21.35 4.25
CA GLY A 82 3.76 22.13 3.66
C GLY A 82 4.32 21.44 2.41
N PRO A 83 5.18 20.42 2.50
CA PRO A 83 5.73 19.76 1.32
C PRO A 83 4.65 19.22 0.37
N LEU A 84 3.65 18.49 0.88
CA LEU A 84 2.57 17.99 0.01
C LEU A 84 1.63 19.09 -0.49
N ASP A 85 1.35 20.11 0.33
CA ASP A 85 0.52 21.25 -0.12
C ASP A 85 1.17 21.96 -1.33
N ARG A 86 2.50 22.14 -1.30
CA ARG A 86 3.25 22.74 -2.41
C ARG A 86 3.24 21.86 -3.64
N ALA A 87 3.47 20.55 -3.48
CA ALA A 87 3.43 19.57 -4.57
C ALA A 87 2.05 19.51 -5.27
N VAL A 88 0.96 19.41 -4.50
CA VAL A 88 -0.41 19.41 -5.03
C VAL A 88 -0.72 20.73 -5.73
N LYS A 89 -0.37 21.87 -5.11
CA LYS A 89 -0.58 23.19 -5.71
C LYS A 89 0.17 23.34 -7.04
N LEU A 90 1.39 22.83 -7.13
CA LEU A 90 2.21 22.84 -8.34
C LEU A 90 1.53 22.08 -9.47
N LEU A 91 1.14 20.83 -9.24
CA LEU A 91 0.46 20.01 -10.24
C LEU A 91 -0.86 20.65 -10.69
N ARG A 92 -1.67 21.18 -9.76
CA ARG A 92 -2.92 21.85 -10.10
C ARG A 92 -2.72 23.13 -10.91
N ALA A 93 -1.62 23.84 -10.68
CA ALA A 93 -1.29 25.05 -11.45
C ALA A 93 -0.79 24.72 -12.86
N ARG A 94 0.03 23.66 -13.00
CA ARG A 94 0.59 23.21 -14.29
C ARG A 94 -0.46 22.50 -15.15
N HIS A 95 -1.35 21.72 -14.52
CA HIS A 95 -2.34 20.85 -15.16
C HIS A 95 -3.74 21.05 -14.56
N PRO A 96 -4.39 22.22 -14.75
CA PRO A 96 -5.67 22.55 -14.13
C PRO A 96 -6.85 21.67 -14.58
N GLY A 97 -6.70 20.95 -15.69
CA GLY A 97 -7.70 19.99 -16.20
C GLY A 97 -7.56 18.57 -15.63
N VAL A 98 -6.52 18.29 -14.83
CA VAL A 98 -6.27 16.97 -14.25
C VAL A 98 -6.58 17.02 -12.75
N THR A 99 -7.33 16.04 -12.26
CA THR A 99 -7.59 15.87 -10.83
C THR A 99 -6.30 15.45 -10.12
N VAL A 100 -5.93 16.15 -9.05
CA VAL A 100 -4.68 15.92 -8.30
C VAL A 100 -4.97 15.43 -6.88
N THR A 101 -4.20 14.45 -6.40
CA THR A 101 -4.26 13.95 -5.03
C THR A 101 -2.88 13.46 -4.53
N TYR A 102 -2.86 12.80 -3.38
CA TYR A 102 -1.82 11.91 -2.86
C TYR A 102 -2.55 10.69 -2.25
N SER A 103 -1.96 9.50 -2.27
CA SER A 103 -2.54 8.36 -1.54
C SER A 103 -1.93 8.21 -0.16
N LEU A 104 -2.71 7.66 0.75
CA LEU A 104 -2.32 7.36 2.12
C LEU A 104 -2.41 5.86 2.32
N GLY A 105 -1.56 5.33 3.21
CA GLY A 105 -1.67 3.98 3.73
C GLY A 105 -2.92 3.81 4.59
N GLU A 106 -2.78 3.03 5.66
CA GLU A 106 -3.86 2.76 6.60
C GLU A 106 -4.44 4.05 7.21
N PRO A 107 -5.78 4.21 7.29
CA PRO A 107 -6.37 5.40 7.89
C PRO A 107 -6.07 5.54 9.39
N TRP A 108 -5.76 6.78 9.81
CA TRP A 108 -5.69 7.21 11.20
C TRP A 108 -6.88 8.13 11.55
N PRO A 109 -8.05 7.59 11.96
CA PRO A 109 -9.27 8.38 12.14
C PRO A 109 -9.14 9.57 13.10
N SER A 110 -8.34 9.43 14.16
CA SER A 110 -8.14 10.50 15.15
C SER A 110 -7.35 11.69 14.61
N GLU A 111 -6.67 11.52 13.49
CA GLU A 111 -5.79 12.52 12.90
C GLU A 111 -6.22 12.93 11.48
N ILE A 112 -7.30 12.36 10.94
CA ILE A 112 -7.68 12.56 9.53
C ILE A 112 -7.92 14.03 9.14
N ASP A 113 -8.27 14.88 10.11
CA ASP A 113 -8.42 16.32 9.90
C ASP A 113 -7.06 17.06 9.82
N ASP A 114 -5.96 16.39 10.17
CA ASP A 114 -4.59 16.89 10.04
C ASP A 114 -3.97 16.76 8.65
N LEU A 115 -4.69 16.13 7.72
CA LEU A 115 -4.21 15.92 6.36
C LEU A 115 -3.93 17.24 5.60
N PRO A 116 -2.93 17.25 4.69
CA PRO A 116 -2.66 18.35 3.78
C PRO A 116 -3.89 18.75 2.94
N GLU A 117 -3.95 20.02 2.58
CA GLU A 117 -5.08 20.56 1.84
C GLU A 117 -4.94 20.38 0.32
N GLY A 118 -6.01 20.70 -0.40
CA GLY A 118 -5.94 20.86 -1.86
C GLY A 118 -6.02 19.57 -2.67
N ALA A 119 -5.90 18.39 -2.06
CA ALA A 119 -6.23 17.12 -2.69
C ALA A 119 -7.69 17.09 -3.14
N GLN A 120 -7.93 16.53 -4.33
CA GLN A 120 -9.24 16.51 -4.98
C GLN A 120 -9.91 15.12 -4.93
N VAL A 121 -9.24 14.13 -4.33
CA VAL A 121 -9.75 12.77 -4.09
C VAL A 121 -9.23 12.33 -2.73
N ALA A 122 -10.08 11.81 -1.86
CA ALA A 122 -9.66 11.12 -0.65
C ALA A 122 -9.22 9.69 -1.03
N HIS A 123 -7.93 9.51 -1.33
CA HIS A 123 -7.37 8.25 -1.78
C HIS A 123 -6.64 7.54 -0.63
N PHE A 124 -7.17 6.42 -0.17
CA PHE A 124 -6.64 5.65 0.96
C PHE A 124 -6.47 4.19 0.60
N HIS A 125 -5.54 3.52 1.27
CA HIS A 125 -5.35 2.07 1.22
C HIS A 125 -5.78 1.44 2.53
N PHE A 126 -6.45 0.28 2.48
CA PHE A 126 -6.90 -0.41 3.69
C PHE A 126 -6.18 -1.74 3.80
N TYR A 127 -5.15 -1.81 4.64
CA TYR A 127 -4.53 -3.08 5.01
C TYR A 127 -4.86 -3.38 6.46
N VAL A 128 -5.86 -4.22 6.71
CA VAL A 128 -6.32 -4.45 8.09
C VAL A 128 -5.33 -5.25 8.92
N TYR A 129 -4.42 -5.99 8.27
CA TYR A 129 -3.48 -6.97 8.83
C TYR A 129 -4.18 -8.00 9.72
N GLY A 130 -4.65 -7.63 10.92
CA GLY A 130 -5.47 -8.46 11.78
C GLY A 130 -4.77 -9.77 12.12
N VAL A 131 -5.30 -10.89 11.62
CA VAL A 131 -4.64 -12.19 11.77
C VAL A 131 -3.25 -12.23 11.11
N LEU A 132 -3.03 -11.52 10.00
CA LEU A 132 -1.71 -11.41 9.38
C LEU A 132 -0.72 -10.62 10.24
N GLY A 133 -1.21 -9.58 10.95
CA GLY A 133 -0.39 -8.85 11.92
C GLY A 133 0.05 -9.74 13.08
N ALA A 134 -0.87 -10.58 13.59
CA ALA A 134 -0.55 -11.57 14.62
C ALA A 134 0.45 -12.63 14.11
N LEU A 135 0.34 -13.05 12.84
CA LEU A 135 1.33 -13.94 12.24
C LEU A 135 2.69 -13.27 12.16
N TYR A 136 2.76 -12.03 11.67
CA TYR A 136 4.00 -11.27 11.56
C TYR A 136 4.71 -11.16 12.90
N GLU A 137 3.98 -10.81 13.96
CA GLU A 137 4.53 -10.79 15.32
C GLU A 137 5.11 -12.16 15.72
N ALA A 138 4.35 -13.25 15.50
CA ALA A 138 4.76 -14.60 15.84
C ALA A 138 6.03 -15.05 15.08
N VAL A 139 6.17 -14.67 13.81
CA VAL A 139 7.35 -15.00 13.00
C VAL A 139 8.50 -14.00 13.16
N GLY A 140 8.36 -13.00 14.03
CA GLY A 140 9.39 -12.00 14.31
C GLY A 140 9.56 -10.95 13.20
N LEU A 141 8.48 -10.62 12.51
CA LEU A 141 8.39 -9.54 11.52
C LEU A 141 7.70 -8.32 12.14
N GLY A 142 8.01 -7.13 11.59
CA GLY A 142 7.23 -5.92 11.82
C GLY A 142 6.08 -5.81 10.80
N HIS A 143 5.12 -4.94 11.05
CA HIS A 143 4.02 -4.64 10.12
C HIS A 143 4.17 -3.24 9.52
N GLY A 144 4.01 -3.10 8.21
CA GLY A 144 4.17 -1.80 7.54
C GLY A 144 5.52 -1.14 7.83
N THR A 145 5.50 0.04 8.44
CA THR A 145 6.70 0.79 8.90
C THR A 145 7.17 0.43 10.31
N GLU A 146 6.46 -0.45 11.02
CA GLU A 146 6.85 -0.85 12.36
C GLU A 146 8.07 -1.75 12.35
N ALA A 147 8.99 -1.50 13.30
CA ALA A 147 10.18 -2.31 13.45
C ALA A 147 9.81 -3.70 13.98
N ALA A 148 10.50 -4.72 13.48
CA ALA A 148 10.42 -6.05 14.05
C ALA A 148 10.80 -6.04 15.54
N PRO A 149 10.23 -6.96 16.36
CA PRO A 149 10.62 -7.08 17.77
C PRO A 149 12.13 -7.33 17.94
N GLY A 150 12.85 -6.43 18.59
CA GLY A 150 14.32 -6.46 18.69
C GLY A 150 14.92 -7.54 19.62
N THR A 151 14.11 -8.46 20.16
CA THR A 151 14.51 -9.36 21.26
C THR A 151 14.46 -10.85 20.93
N THR A 152 14.20 -11.22 19.68
CA THR A 152 13.97 -12.61 19.30
C THR A 152 15.20 -13.21 18.60
N THR A 153 15.62 -14.40 19.03
CA THR A 153 16.50 -15.23 18.20
C THR A 153 15.78 -15.50 16.89
N TRP A 154 16.46 -15.23 15.77
CA TRP A 154 15.88 -15.37 14.43
C TRP A 154 16.54 -16.55 13.68
N PRO A 155 15.77 -17.41 12.99
CA PRO A 155 14.30 -17.42 12.91
C PRO A 155 13.64 -17.77 14.25
N THR A 156 12.42 -17.26 14.50
CA THR A 156 11.61 -17.66 15.67
C THR A 156 11.22 -19.13 15.57
N PRO A 157 10.84 -19.81 16.67
CA PRO A 157 10.33 -21.17 16.61
C PRO A 157 9.15 -21.33 15.64
N GLU A 158 8.25 -20.35 15.62
CA GLU A 158 7.10 -20.29 14.72
C GLU A 158 7.55 -20.17 13.25
N LEU A 159 8.47 -19.26 12.94
CA LEU A 159 9.01 -19.14 11.58
C LEU A 159 9.72 -20.43 11.16
N ALA A 160 10.57 -20.98 12.02
CA ALA A 160 11.31 -22.22 11.75
C ALA A 160 10.38 -23.41 11.46
N ALA A 161 9.21 -23.47 12.11
CA ALA A 161 8.20 -24.50 11.84
C ALA A 161 7.51 -24.32 10.48
N MET A 162 7.54 -23.11 9.89
CA MET A 162 6.94 -22.80 8.59
C MET A 162 7.92 -22.90 7.42
N LEU A 163 9.23 -22.88 7.66
CA LEU A 163 10.22 -22.93 6.58
C LEU A 163 10.14 -24.22 5.76
N ARG A 164 10.36 -24.09 4.45
CA ARG A 164 10.55 -25.25 3.57
C ARG A 164 11.81 -26.04 3.98
N PRO A 165 11.86 -27.36 3.74
CA PRO A 165 13.04 -28.17 4.08
C PRO A 165 14.33 -27.76 3.39
N ASP A 166 14.23 -27.05 2.26
CA ASP A 166 15.36 -26.56 1.46
C ASP A 166 15.71 -25.09 1.74
N ALA A 167 15.09 -24.46 2.75
CA ALA A 167 15.41 -23.10 3.15
C ALA A 167 16.87 -22.98 3.59
N PRO A 168 17.65 -22.03 3.05
CA PRO A 168 19.01 -21.77 3.51
C PRO A 168 18.98 -21.20 4.93
N ALA A 169 20.10 -21.25 5.64
CA ALA A 169 20.20 -20.52 6.90
C ALA A 169 20.05 -19.01 6.65
N PHE A 170 19.39 -18.28 7.56
CA PHE A 170 19.20 -16.84 7.39
C PHE A 170 20.50 -16.07 7.16
N ALA A 171 21.56 -16.44 7.89
CA ALA A 171 22.86 -15.80 7.78
C ALA A 171 23.40 -15.84 6.33
N ASP A 172 23.04 -16.89 5.58
CA ASP A 172 23.47 -17.13 4.21
C ASP A 172 22.52 -16.50 3.18
N HIS A 173 21.33 -16.04 3.61
CA HIS A 173 20.41 -15.30 2.75
C HIS A 173 20.78 -13.83 2.72
N GLN A 174 21.38 -13.40 1.61
CA GLN A 174 21.72 -12.01 1.33
C GLN A 174 21.18 -11.63 -0.05
N PRO A 175 20.81 -10.36 -0.27
CA PRO A 175 20.58 -9.88 -1.62
C PRO A 175 21.89 -9.94 -2.42
N ASP A 176 21.80 -10.18 -3.72
CA ASP A 176 22.95 -10.08 -4.62
C ASP A 176 23.55 -8.67 -4.60
N GLU A 177 22.69 -7.67 -4.45
CA GLU A 177 23.04 -6.25 -4.45
C GLU A 177 22.41 -5.53 -3.25
N LEU A 178 23.23 -5.20 -2.24
CA LEU A 178 22.77 -4.55 -0.99
C LEU A 178 22.00 -3.25 -1.22
N TRP A 179 22.32 -2.51 -2.29
CA TRP A 179 21.64 -1.26 -2.61
C TRP A 179 20.15 -1.47 -2.93
N ARG A 180 19.75 -2.67 -3.41
CA ARG A 180 18.33 -2.96 -3.69
C ARG A 180 17.51 -3.00 -2.42
N LEU A 181 18.04 -3.57 -1.33
CA LEU A 181 17.37 -3.53 -0.01
C LEU A 181 17.18 -2.09 0.48
N ALA A 182 18.23 -1.27 0.36
CA ALA A 182 18.14 0.15 0.73
C ALA A 182 17.12 0.90 -0.14
N ALA A 183 17.09 0.60 -1.44
CA ALA A 183 16.16 1.21 -2.39
C ALA A 183 14.71 0.77 -2.17
N THR A 184 14.45 -0.48 -1.79
CA THR A 184 13.07 -0.96 -1.60
C THR A 184 12.47 -0.54 -0.26
N GLY A 185 13.28 -0.27 0.76
CA GLY A 185 12.82 0.02 2.13
C GLY A 185 12.23 -1.19 2.87
N ILE A 186 12.17 -2.36 2.24
CA ILE A 186 11.66 -3.60 2.82
C ILE A 186 12.80 -4.36 3.54
N PRO A 187 12.57 -4.84 4.78
CA PRO A 187 13.59 -5.55 5.54
C PRO A 187 13.93 -6.92 4.94
N ARG A 188 15.19 -7.34 5.12
CA ARG A 188 15.69 -8.64 4.62
C ARG A 188 14.93 -9.81 5.24
N GLU A 189 14.50 -9.67 6.49
CA GLU A 189 13.70 -10.64 7.23
C GLU A 189 12.38 -10.93 6.50
N LEU A 190 11.74 -9.90 5.93
CA LEU A 190 10.49 -10.06 5.19
C LEU A 190 10.72 -10.83 3.88
N PHE A 191 11.78 -10.48 3.14
CA PHE A 191 12.17 -11.22 1.93
C PHE A 191 12.43 -12.69 2.22
N TYR A 192 13.25 -12.99 3.24
CA TYR A 192 13.53 -14.38 3.58
C TYR A 192 12.26 -15.15 3.96
N ALA A 193 11.39 -14.55 4.79
CA ALA A 193 10.14 -15.19 5.16
C ALA A 193 9.29 -15.47 3.91
N HIS A 194 9.09 -14.48 3.03
CA HIS A 194 8.29 -14.63 1.82
C HIS A 194 8.88 -15.60 0.80
N ASP A 195 10.21 -15.67 0.70
CA ASP A 195 10.91 -16.55 -0.25
C ASP A 195 10.92 -18.02 0.20
N TRP A 196 10.99 -18.28 1.52
CA TRP A 196 11.37 -19.59 2.06
C TRP A 196 10.34 -20.27 2.96
N VAL A 197 9.24 -19.62 3.34
CA VAL A 197 8.14 -20.32 4.00
C VAL A 197 7.44 -21.29 3.04
N ASP A 198 6.91 -22.37 3.61
CA ASP A 198 5.93 -23.24 2.98
C ASP A 198 4.57 -22.52 2.95
N PRO A 199 4.01 -22.20 1.76
CA PRO A 199 2.76 -21.46 1.65
C PRO A 199 1.58 -22.14 2.36
N ASP A 200 1.53 -23.49 2.34
CA ASP A 200 0.44 -24.23 2.98
C ASP A 200 0.51 -24.09 4.51
N ARG A 201 1.72 -24.04 5.08
CA ARG A 201 1.91 -23.84 6.54
C ARG A 201 1.59 -22.41 6.96
N TRP A 202 1.95 -21.45 6.13
CA TRP A 202 1.61 -20.05 6.33
C TRP A 202 0.08 -19.86 6.34
N ASP A 203 -0.61 -20.37 5.32
CA ASP A 203 -2.06 -20.30 5.21
C ASP A 203 -2.76 -21.07 6.32
N LEU A 204 -2.30 -22.28 6.66
CA LEU A 204 -2.85 -23.07 7.75
C LEU A 204 -2.86 -22.28 9.06
N TRP A 205 -1.74 -21.62 9.39
CA TRP A 205 -1.66 -20.78 10.59
C TRP A 205 -2.71 -19.67 10.54
N LEU A 206 -2.84 -18.96 9.41
CA LEU A 206 -3.84 -17.90 9.27
C LEU A 206 -5.27 -18.45 9.45
N TYR A 207 -5.59 -19.60 8.86
CA TYR A 207 -6.91 -20.22 9.02
C TYR A 207 -7.21 -20.66 10.45
N GLU A 208 -6.24 -21.26 11.14
CA GLU A 208 -6.39 -21.70 12.53
C GLU A 208 -6.62 -20.53 13.49
N ASN A 209 -6.05 -19.37 13.19
CA ASN A 209 -6.11 -18.19 14.06
C ASN A 209 -7.18 -17.16 13.65
N TYR A 210 -7.69 -17.21 12.41
CA TYR A 210 -8.60 -16.18 11.86
C TYR A 210 -9.85 -15.95 12.71
N ALA A 211 -10.43 -17.02 13.29
CA ALA A 211 -11.68 -16.92 14.06
C ALA A 211 -11.58 -15.91 15.22
N ALA A 212 -10.40 -15.79 15.86
CA ALA A 212 -10.16 -14.84 16.94
C ALA A 212 -10.10 -13.38 16.47
N HIS A 213 -9.75 -13.14 15.21
CA HIS A 213 -9.54 -11.79 14.66
C HIS A 213 -10.68 -11.31 13.76
N ARG A 214 -11.51 -12.23 13.24
CA ARG A 214 -12.56 -11.96 12.24
C ARG A 214 -13.43 -10.74 12.56
N GLN A 215 -13.95 -10.67 13.80
CA GLN A 215 -14.85 -9.59 14.20
C GLN A 215 -14.11 -8.25 14.27
N ALA A 216 -12.97 -8.22 14.95
CA ALA A 216 -12.15 -7.01 15.10
C ALA A 216 -11.71 -6.46 13.73
N MET A 217 -11.29 -7.32 12.80
CA MET A 217 -10.93 -6.90 11.44
C MET A 217 -12.10 -6.20 10.73
N ARG A 218 -13.32 -6.74 10.82
CA ARG A 218 -14.50 -6.14 10.20
C ARG A 218 -14.89 -4.81 10.85
N GLU A 219 -14.77 -4.71 12.16
CA GLU A 219 -15.03 -3.47 12.91
C GLU A 219 -14.02 -2.37 12.55
N THR A 220 -12.73 -2.71 12.47
CA THR A 220 -11.68 -1.79 12.02
C THR A 220 -11.95 -1.28 10.62
N LEU A 221 -12.21 -2.18 9.66
CA LEU A 221 -12.52 -1.82 8.28
C LEU A 221 -13.78 -0.95 8.18
N ALA A 222 -14.84 -1.26 8.93
CA ALA A 222 -16.04 -0.44 8.97
C ALA A 222 -15.75 0.96 9.52
N SER A 223 -14.96 1.07 10.60
CA SER A 223 -14.56 2.34 11.19
C SER A 223 -13.73 3.20 10.22
N TRP A 224 -12.81 2.57 9.49
CA TRP A 224 -12.01 3.23 8.45
C TRP A 224 -12.87 3.76 7.30
N VAL A 225 -13.78 2.94 6.77
CA VAL A 225 -14.75 3.36 5.74
C VAL A 225 -15.57 4.56 6.22
N ASP A 226 -16.15 4.49 7.41
CA ASP A 226 -17.00 5.55 7.95
C ASP A 226 -16.20 6.85 8.16
N SER A 227 -14.95 6.74 8.62
CA SER A 227 -14.06 7.90 8.85
C SER A 227 -13.66 8.59 7.55
N VAL A 228 -13.24 7.81 6.55
CA VAL A 228 -12.85 8.33 5.23
C VAL A 228 -14.05 8.93 4.49
N ALA A 229 -15.22 8.27 4.53
CA ALA A 229 -16.44 8.80 3.94
C ALA A 229 -16.86 10.12 4.58
N ALA A 230 -16.81 10.21 5.92
CA ALA A 230 -17.12 11.45 6.63
C ALA A 230 -16.12 12.58 6.28
N PHE A 231 -14.83 12.27 6.17
CA PHE A 231 -13.81 13.24 5.74
C PHE A 231 -14.06 13.72 4.30
N ALA A 232 -14.27 12.80 3.37
CA ALA A 232 -14.53 13.10 1.96
C ALA A 232 -15.78 13.97 1.80
N ALA A 233 -16.85 13.65 2.52
CA ALA A 233 -18.07 14.45 2.55
C ALA A 233 -17.85 15.87 3.10
N ARG A 234 -17.07 16.04 4.19
CA ARG A 234 -16.72 17.36 4.74
C ARG A 234 -15.91 18.20 3.76
N ARG A 235 -14.98 17.56 3.03
CA ARG A 235 -14.12 18.22 2.04
C ARG A 235 -14.81 18.41 0.68
N GLY A 236 -15.95 17.76 0.44
CA GLY A 236 -16.67 17.82 -0.83
C GLY A 236 -15.91 17.16 -1.98
N ILE A 237 -15.16 16.09 -1.70
CA ILE A 237 -14.33 15.36 -2.68
C ILE A 237 -14.74 13.87 -2.71
N PRO A 238 -14.53 13.16 -3.83
CA PRO A 238 -14.77 11.71 -3.89
C PRO A 238 -13.80 10.91 -3.02
N ALA A 239 -14.25 9.77 -2.51
CA ALA A 239 -13.42 8.79 -1.81
C ALA A 239 -13.08 7.60 -2.72
N VAL A 240 -11.84 7.12 -2.64
CA VAL A 240 -11.32 5.96 -3.37
C VAL A 240 -10.52 5.06 -2.42
N LEU A 241 -10.78 3.75 -2.50
CA LEU A 241 -9.92 2.71 -1.93
C LEU A 241 -8.96 2.21 -3.02
N GLY A 242 -7.67 2.50 -2.84
CA GLY A 242 -6.60 2.25 -3.82
C GLY A 242 -5.94 0.88 -3.73
N GLU A 243 -5.78 0.36 -2.51
CA GLU A 243 -5.16 -0.93 -2.20
C GLU A 243 -5.81 -1.56 -0.96
N GLY A 244 -5.70 -2.87 -0.80
CA GLY A 244 -6.26 -3.64 0.33
C GLY A 244 -6.48 -5.13 0.05
N VAL A 245 -7.04 -5.96 0.92
CA VAL A 245 -7.62 -5.60 2.23
C VAL A 245 -6.92 -6.23 3.43
N VAL A 246 -6.18 -7.33 3.25
CA VAL A 246 -5.52 -8.05 4.35
C VAL A 246 -4.10 -7.53 4.57
N GLY A 247 -3.26 -7.62 3.55
CA GLY A 247 -1.84 -7.25 3.60
C GLY A 247 -1.02 -8.11 2.66
N TYR A 248 0.29 -7.85 2.62
CA TYR A 248 1.21 -8.60 1.76
C TYR A 248 1.44 -10.01 2.29
N THR A 249 1.27 -11.03 1.45
CA THR A 249 1.52 -12.43 1.80
C THR A 249 2.51 -13.06 0.80
N PRO A 250 3.23 -14.13 1.18
CA PRO A 250 4.13 -14.82 0.26
C PRO A 250 3.44 -15.23 -1.04
N LEU A 251 4.12 -15.16 -2.19
CA LEU A 251 3.55 -15.25 -3.55
C LEU A 251 2.55 -16.40 -3.79
N LEU A 252 2.79 -17.57 -3.17
CA LEU A 252 1.99 -18.78 -3.40
C LEU A 252 0.98 -19.08 -2.28
N THR A 253 0.83 -18.16 -1.33
CA THR A 253 -0.22 -18.23 -0.31
C THR A 253 -1.56 -17.84 -0.91
N ARG A 254 -2.63 -18.38 -0.34
CA ARG A 254 -3.99 -18.29 -0.85
C ARG A 254 -4.96 -17.70 0.16
N PHE A 255 -4.54 -17.38 1.39
CA PHE A 255 -5.47 -16.85 2.40
C PHE A 255 -6.33 -15.67 1.89
N GLU A 256 -5.71 -14.71 1.19
CA GLU A 256 -6.45 -13.57 0.60
C GLU A 256 -7.28 -13.99 -0.64
N GLU A 257 -6.78 -14.97 -1.42
CA GLU A 257 -7.42 -15.43 -2.64
C GLU A 257 -8.57 -16.42 -2.39
N ASP A 258 -8.59 -17.14 -1.28
CA ASP A 258 -9.59 -18.16 -0.97
C ASP A 258 -10.84 -17.56 -0.31
N ALA A 259 -11.75 -18.42 0.17
CA ALA A 259 -13.07 -18.00 0.63
C ALA A 259 -13.04 -16.98 1.77
N VAL A 260 -12.03 -17.05 2.66
CA VAL A 260 -11.89 -16.12 3.78
C VAL A 260 -11.49 -14.73 3.31
N GLY A 261 -10.42 -14.61 2.52
CA GLY A 261 -9.97 -13.32 1.99
C GLY A 261 -11.00 -12.67 1.09
N LYS A 262 -11.65 -13.45 0.21
CA LYS A 262 -12.77 -12.96 -0.62
C LYS A 262 -13.96 -12.47 0.20
N ASP A 263 -14.30 -13.12 1.31
CA ASP A 263 -15.38 -12.66 2.23
C ASP A 263 -15.02 -11.31 2.88
N ILE A 264 -13.74 -11.08 3.20
CA ILE A 264 -13.27 -9.78 3.72
C ILE A 264 -13.31 -8.72 2.60
N ALA A 265 -12.80 -9.04 1.42
CA ALA A 265 -12.77 -8.14 0.26
C ALA A 265 -14.19 -7.71 -0.15
N GLU A 266 -15.12 -8.66 -0.30
CA GLU A 266 -16.51 -8.36 -0.64
C GLU A 266 -17.19 -7.53 0.46
N PHE A 267 -16.92 -7.81 1.75
CA PHE A 267 -17.42 -6.98 2.84
C PHE A 267 -16.95 -5.52 2.72
N VAL A 268 -15.66 -5.29 2.48
CA VAL A 268 -15.13 -3.92 2.32
C VAL A 268 -15.72 -3.24 1.10
N VAL A 269 -15.81 -3.94 -0.04
CA VAL A 269 -16.43 -3.40 -1.25
C VAL A 269 -17.86 -2.96 -0.98
N ASP A 270 -18.69 -3.82 -0.40
CA ASP A 270 -20.09 -3.51 -0.10
C ASP A 270 -20.20 -2.32 0.88
N ARG A 271 -19.30 -2.23 1.87
CA ARG A 271 -19.25 -1.11 2.82
C ARG A 271 -18.83 0.20 2.16
N CYS A 272 -17.79 0.20 1.33
CA CYS A 272 -17.33 1.36 0.57
C CYS A 272 -18.43 1.89 -0.36
N LEU A 273 -19.09 1.00 -1.10
CA LEU A 273 -20.19 1.37 -2.00
C LEU A 273 -21.38 1.97 -1.22
N ALA A 274 -21.77 1.36 -0.10
CA ALA A 274 -22.83 1.89 0.76
C ALA A 274 -22.48 3.25 1.37
N ALA A 275 -21.19 3.52 1.60
CA ALA A 275 -20.67 4.80 2.12
C ALA A 275 -20.43 5.85 1.01
N GLY A 276 -20.64 5.52 -0.26
CA GLY A 276 -20.53 6.45 -1.39
C GLY A 276 -19.12 6.61 -1.96
N PHE A 277 -18.22 5.64 -1.76
CA PHE A 277 -16.94 5.61 -2.46
C PHE A 277 -17.17 5.51 -3.98
N GLN A 278 -16.38 6.25 -4.76
CA GLN A 278 -16.50 6.29 -6.22
C GLN A 278 -15.53 5.34 -6.94
N GLY A 279 -14.54 4.82 -6.22
CA GLY A 279 -13.61 3.82 -6.72
C GLY A 279 -13.18 2.88 -5.60
N VAL A 280 -13.16 1.59 -5.88
CA VAL A 280 -12.79 0.56 -4.90
C VAL A 280 -12.03 -0.53 -5.62
N VAL A 281 -10.76 -0.74 -5.28
CA VAL A 281 -10.05 -1.95 -5.70
C VAL A 281 -10.52 -3.16 -4.91
N LEU A 282 -10.45 -4.34 -5.54
CA LEU A 282 -10.96 -5.57 -4.93
C LEU A 282 -9.97 -6.16 -3.92
N THR A 283 -8.68 -6.11 -4.26
CA THR A 283 -7.57 -6.70 -3.51
C THR A 283 -6.25 -6.16 -4.09
N SER A 284 -5.13 -6.40 -3.41
CA SER A 284 -3.78 -5.99 -3.79
C SER A 284 -3.09 -7.04 -4.67
N ASN A 285 -3.57 -8.28 -4.65
CA ASN A 285 -2.95 -9.42 -5.34
C ASN A 285 -3.64 -9.76 -6.68
N ALA A 286 -4.07 -8.75 -7.45
CA ALA A 286 -4.83 -8.95 -8.71
C ALA A 286 -4.11 -8.41 -9.95
N ALA A 287 -2.92 -8.93 -10.26
CA ALA A 287 -2.11 -8.54 -11.43
C ALA A 287 -1.55 -9.77 -12.16
N PRO A 288 -1.11 -9.67 -13.44
CA PRO A 288 -0.70 -10.84 -14.24
C PRO A 288 0.39 -11.75 -13.64
N HIS A 289 1.21 -11.23 -12.73
CA HIS A 289 2.24 -11.99 -12.01
C HIS A 289 1.72 -12.69 -10.74
N HIS A 290 0.51 -12.38 -10.28
CA HIS A 290 -0.12 -13.02 -9.12
C HIS A 290 -0.97 -14.23 -9.55
N PRO A 291 -1.00 -15.33 -8.77
CA PRO A 291 -1.83 -16.50 -9.06
C PRO A 291 -3.32 -16.16 -9.27
N MET A 292 -3.91 -15.32 -8.41
CA MET A 292 -5.31 -14.91 -8.48
C MET A 292 -5.77 -14.47 -9.88
N TRP A 293 -4.90 -13.79 -10.62
CA TRP A 293 -5.22 -13.27 -11.96
C TRP A 293 -5.69 -14.38 -12.91
N HIS A 294 -5.14 -15.58 -12.74
CA HIS A 294 -5.38 -16.73 -13.60
C HIS A 294 -6.44 -17.68 -13.03
N THR A 295 -6.65 -17.69 -11.71
CA THR A 295 -7.55 -18.63 -11.03
C THR A 295 -8.93 -18.06 -10.71
N ASP A 296 -9.06 -16.74 -10.55
CA ASP A 296 -10.24 -16.12 -9.92
C ASP A 296 -10.97 -15.08 -10.79
N ARG A 297 -10.80 -15.21 -12.11
CA ARG A 297 -11.41 -14.33 -13.11
C ARG A 297 -12.90 -14.10 -12.87
N ASP A 298 -13.66 -15.15 -12.60
CA ASP A 298 -15.12 -15.06 -12.50
C ASP A 298 -15.55 -14.35 -11.21
N TRP A 299 -14.78 -14.49 -10.13
CA TRP A 299 -14.99 -13.70 -8.91
C TRP A 299 -14.68 -12.23 -9.16
N MET A 300 -13.49 -11.91 -9.71
CA MET A 300 -13.08 -10.53 -10.00
C MET A 300 -14.09 -9.83 -10.90
N ARG A 301 -14.60 -10.49 -11.96
CA ARG A 301 -15.63 -9.91 -12.83
C ARG A 301 -16.94 -9.62 -12.10
N ARG A 302 -17.39 -10.53 -11.22
CA ARG A 302 -18.63 -10.32 -10.46
C ARG A 302 -18.52 -9.18 -9.45
N VAL A 303 -17.40 -9.05 -8.75
CA VAL A 303 -17.22 -7.98 -7.76
C VAL A 303 -16.96 -6.64 -8.46
N ASN A 304 -16.12 -6.60 -9.50
CA ASN A 304 -15.91 -5.38 -10.30
C ASN A 304 -17.21 -4.84 -10.88
N ALA A 305 -18.12 -5.71 -11.33
CA ALA A 305 -19.41 -5.28 -11.85
C ALA A 305 -20.24 -4.49 -10.80
N ARG A 306 -20.04 -4.71 -9.49
CA ARG A 306 -20.71 -3.92 -8.43
C ARG A 306 -20.15 -2.51 -8.33
N VAL A 307 -18.86 -2.33 -8.64
CA VAL A 307 -18.16 -1.04 -8.57
C VAL A 307 -18.36 -0.23 -9.84
N THR A 308 -18.36 -0.88 -11.01
CA THR A 308 -18.39 -0.20 -12.32
C THR A 308 -19.77 -0.05 -12.93
N THR A 309 -20.81 -0.71 -12.37
CA THR A 309 -22.18 -0.57 -12.88
C THR A 309 -22.88 0.56 -12.12
N PRO A 310 -23.40 1.59 -12.81
CA PRO A 310 -24.07 2.73 -12.20
C PRO A 310 -25.41 2.38 -11.54
#